data_AF-A0A950XRG6-F1
#
_entry.id   AF-A0A950XRG6-F1
#
_cell.length_a   1.000
_cell.length_b   1.000
_cell.length_c   1.000
_cell.angle_alpha   90.00
_cell.angle_beta   90.00
_cell.angle_gamma   90.00
#
_symmetry.space_group_name_H-M   'P 1'
#
loop_
_entity.id
_entity.type
_entity.pdbx_description
1 polymer ?
#
loop_
_entity_poly.entity_id
_entity_poly.type
_entity_poly.pdbx_seq_one_letter_code
_entity_poly.pdbx_strand_id
1 'polypeptide(L)'
;MILKLNHLQGKAAATTAPDVIETIYSLMEEGHIEKDQFARLQIELDWIQYKQNFREVVIATQGYNSQGHRAPMMDMHVDTRQVSPDCLRADLLRALAHAKPGPQPQDRLPLEDFQSMRSSIVWEFNKLYWNRLKDWETMSGRGYEQALPGGQSDGHQPQAIADSVGDFWTLLRDMESKNQLPQEVFLVEIGVGTGTRMGLWLDKFRQLDQQRDTKYYPKLKVLLGDYSLATLDMSRPAVRDHADLCSFLVLDAINPLKSLSFLRYKVMLVHSTNVYDNLPDEEVVRRDGRLYFVQVRAYLPVAEVARIASAFEIPGDRMRSQIDRLLEGHFEDFGSRERGVNFWQEIWKAVRLEERLVQLEDLPEFPFPEGLDAGKLEDMLQQAPADFRFHLSSGALESLVRTLPLLHPRGYLQVQDIFVTDINQYRLGFFGPGKLEGSLLNWVNGALLKEVAERAGYDVHFAPFHYRKGSRTSILYTTRRE
;
A
#
# COMPACT_ATOMS: atom_id res chain seq x y z
N MET A 1 -29.71 9.42 -1.65
CA MET A 1 -28.46 9.58 -2.40
C MET A 1 -27.54 10.58 -1.71
N ILE A 2 -26.28 10.24 -1.51
CA ILE A 2 -25.22 11.12 -1.00
C ILE A 2 -24.13 11.20 -2.08
N LEU A 3 -23.79 12.42 -2.52
CA LEU A 3 -22.71 12.65 -3.48
C LEU A 3 -21.45 13.14 -2.73
N LYS A 4 -20.34 12.45 -2.90
CA LYS A 4 -19.02 12.82 -2.39
C LYS A 4 -18.09 13.16 -3.54
N LEU A 5 -17.29 14.21 -3.34
CA LEU A 5 -16.31 14.70 -4.30
C LEU A 5 -14.91 14.46 -3.71
N ASN A 6 -14.25 13.40 -4.14
CA ASN A 6 -12.90 13.04 -3.70
C ASN A 6 -11.89 13.65 -4.68
N HIS A 7 -11.77 14.98 -4.65
CA HIS A 7 -11.22 15.73 -5.77
C HIS A 7 -10.11 16.72 -5.36
N LEU A 8 -8.96 16.64 -6.02
CA LEU A 8 -7.86 17.62 -5.86
C LEU A 8 -7.86 18.73 -6.93
N GLN A 9 -8.65 18.62 -8.01
CA GLN A 9 -8.75 19.60 -9.10
C GLN A 9 -10.20 20.06 -9.46
N GLY A 10 -10.92 20.79 -8.60
CA GLY A 10 -12.39 20.98 -8.65
C GLY A 10 -13.11 21.32 -9.99
N LYS A 11 -12.42 21.68 -11.08
CA LYS A 11 -13.04 21.93 -12.40
C LYS A 11 -13.57 20.67 -13.09
N ALA A 12 -12.87 19.54 -13.02
CA ALA A 12 -13.30 18.31 -13.70
C ALA A 12 -14.56 17.71 -13.05
N ALA A 13 -14.56 17.58 -11.71
CA ALA A 13 -15.75 17.16 -10.96
C ALA A 13 -16.99 18.05 -11.21
N ALA A 14 -16.81 19.37 -11.31
CA ALA A 14 -17.93 20.28 -11.56
C ALA A 14 -18.60 20.03 -12.91
N THR A 15 -17.85 19.56 -13.91
CA THR A 15 -18.39 19.20 -15.23
C THR A 15 -19.06 17.83 -15.22
N THR A 16 -18.47 16.83 -14.55
CA THR A 16 -18.98 15.45 -14.57
C THR A 16 -20.17 15.24 -13.63
N ALA A 17 -20.27 15.99 -12.53
CA ALA A 17 -21.30 15.76 -11.52
C ALA A 17 -22.74 15.90 -12.04
N PRO A 18 -23.11 16.93 -12.83
CA PRO A 18 -24.45 17.03 -13.40
C PRO A 18 -24.83 15.82 -14.25
N ASP A 19 -23.96 15.38 -15.16
CA ASP A 19 -24.19 14.25 -16.06
C ASP A 19 -24.42 12.94 -15.27
N VAL A 20 -23.61 12.71 -14.23
CA VAL A 20 -23.77 11.55 -13.33
C VAL A 20 -25.10 11.61 -12.61
N ILE A 21 -25.48 12.77 -12.06
CA ILE A 21 -26.74 12.94 -11.34
C ILE A 21 -27.92 12.69 -12.30
N GLU A 22 -27.94 13.33 -13.46
CA GLU A 22 -29.02 13.21 -14.44
C GLU A 22 -29.19 11.76 -14.92
N THR A 23 -28.08 11.09 -15.23
CA THR A 23 -28.10 9.70 -15.66
C THR A 23 -28.64 8.78 -14.57
N ILE A 24 -28.23 9.00 -13.32
CA ILE A 24 -28.71 8.22 -12.17
C ILE A 24 -30.21 8.41 -11.92
N TYR A 25 -30.73 9.64 -12.02
CA TYR A 25 -32.17 9.88 -11.91
C TYR A 25 -32.94 9.17 -13.02
N SER A 26 -32.48 9.25 -14.27
CA SER A 26 -33.08 8.53 -15.40
C SER A 26 -33.09 7.01 -15.16
N LEU A 27 -31.99 6.43 -14.66
CA LEU A 27 -31.92 5.00 -14.33
C LEU A 27 -32.87 4.59 -13.19
N MET A 28 -33.10 5.48 -12.22
CA MET A 28 -34.09 5.25 -11.17
C MET A 28 -35.52 5.31 -11.72
N GLU A 29 -35.85 6.28 -12.57
CA GLU A 29 -37.17 6.42 -13.21
C GLU A 29 -37.52 5.20 -14.08
N GLU A 30 -36.52 4.63 -14.76
CA GLU A 30 -36.64 3.41 -15.57
C GLU A 30 -36.66 2.12 -14.72
N GLY A 31 -36.49 2.20 -13.40
CA GLY A 31 -36.55 1.06 -12.50
C GLY A 31 -35.27 0.22 -12.45
N HIS A 32 -34.14 0.73 -12.96
CA HIS A 32 -32.85 0.04 -12.84
C HIS A 32 -32.28 0.10 -11.42
N ILE A 33 -32.66 1.13 -10.65
CA ILE A 33 -32.31 1.35 -9.24
C ILE A 33 -33.61 1.41 -8.41
N GLU A 34 -33.72 0.58 -7.37
CA GLU A 34 -34.87 0.58 -6.46
C GLU A 34 -34.89 1.85 -5.59
N LYS A 35 -36.09 2.35 -5.22
CA LYS A 35 -36.24 3.59 -4.42
C LYS A 35 -35.50 3.54 -3.08
N ASP A 36 -35.59 2.40 -2.37
CA ASP A 36 -34.93 2.24 -1.07
C ASP A 36 -33.41 2.19 -1.21
N GLN A 37 -32.91 1.57 -2.29
CA GLN A 37 -31.49 1.57 -2.62
C GLN A 37 -31.01 2.98 -3.00
N PHE A 38 -31.77 3.72 -3.81
CA PHE A 38 -31.48 5.10 -4.19
C PHE A 38 -31.39 6.05 -2.98
N ALA A 39 -32.26 5.85 -1.98
CA ALA A 39 -32.23 6.64 -0.75
C ALA A 39 -30.87 6.54 -0.03
N ARG A 40 -30.26 5.35 -0.05
CA ARG A 40 -28.99 5.04 0.64
C ARG A 40 -27.75 5.02 -0.27
N LEU A 41 -27.94 5.21 -1.57
CA LEU A 41 -26.88 5.24 -2.57
C LEU A 41 -25.82 6.31 -2.23
N GLN A 42 -24.55 5.89 -2.11
CA GLN A 42 -23.42 6.80 -2.11
C GLN A 42 -22.82 6.85 -3.51
N ILE A 43 -22.52 8.04 -4.00
CA ILE A 43 -21.79 8.23 -5.25
C ILE A 43 -20.52 9.00 -4.91
N GLU A 44 -19.38 8.45 -5.29
CA GLU A 44 -18.07 9.07 -5.14
C GLU A 44 -17.51 9.42 -6.51
N LEU A 45 -17.28 10.70 -6.75
CA LEU A 45 -16.58 11.18 -7.92
C LEU A 45 -15.10 11.26 -7.57
N ASP A 46 -14.35 10.26 -8.00
CA ASP A 46 -12.95 10.07 -7.65
C ASP A 46 -12.05 10.67 -8.72
N TRP A 47 -11.09 11.50 -8.27
CA TRP A 47 -9.91 11.80 -9.07
C TRP A 47 -8.76 10.89 -8.63
N ILE A 48 -8.52 9.83 -9.39
CA ILE A 48 -7.51 8.83 -9.05
C ILE A 48 -6.12 9.35 -9.46
N GLN A 49 -5.21 9.53 -8.50
CA GLN A 49 -3.86 10.07 -8.78
C GLN A 49 -2.94 9.14 -9.61
N TYR A 50 -3.29 7.86 -9.73
CA TYR A 50 -2.43 6.84 -10.34
C TYR A 50 -2.63 6.75 -11.85
N LYS A 51 -1.54 6.61 -12.61
CA LYS A 51 -1.58 6.46 -14.06
C LYS A 51 -2.36 5.22 -14.50
N GLN A 52 -2.19 4.11 -13.78
CA GLN A 52 -3.03 2.91 -13.90
C GLN A 52 -3.82 2.72 -12.61
N ASN A 53 -4.92 1.99 -12.67
CA ASN A 53 -5.73 1.69 -11.49
C ASN A 53 -6.46 0.34 -11.65
N PHE A 54 -6.98 -0.19 -10.55
CA PHE A 54 -7.74 -1.44 -10.53
C PHE A 54 -9.23 -1.25 -10.83
N ARG A 55 -9.69 0.00 -11.02
CA ARG A 55 -11.09 0.30 -11.25
C ARG A 55 -11.41 0.39 -12.73
N GLU A 56 -12.65 0.04 -13.07
CA GLU A 56 -13.27 0.47 -14.33
C GLU A 56 -13.68 1.94 -14.21
N VAL A 57 -14.21 2.52 -15.30
CA VAL A 57 -14.70 3.92 -15.30
C VAL A 57 -15.74 4.13 -14.20
N VAL A 58 -16.64 3.15 -14.03
CA VAL A 58 -17.66 3.10 -12.98
C VAL A 58 -17.63 1.74 -12.31
N ILE A 59 -17.65 1.71 -10.98
CA ILE A 59 -17.89 0.51 -10.19
C ILE A 59 -19.10 0.76 -9.30
N ALA A 60 -19.96 -0.25 -9.18
CA ALA A 60 -21.01 -0.29 -8.15
C ALA A 60 -20.71 -1.44 -7.20
N THR A 61 -20.74 -1.14 -5.90
CA THR A 61 -20.38 -2.05 -4.81
C THR A 61 -21.63 -2.29 -3.97
N GLN A 62 -22.08 -3.55 -3.90
CA GLN A 62 -23.27 -3.94 -3.14
C GLN A 62 -22.91 -4.39 -1.72
N GLY A 63 -23.72 -3.96 -0.74
CA GLY A 63 -23.61 -4.41 0.65
C GLY A 63 -24.33 -5.73 0.94
N TYR A 64 -23.76 -6.49 1.87
CA TYR A 64 -24.24 -7.78 2.37
C TYR A 64 -24.11 -7.84 3.91
N ASN A 65 -25.01 -8.56 4.57
CA ASN A 65 -24.92 -8.88 6.00
C ASN A 65 -24.16 -10.20 6.27
N SER A 66 -23.99 -10.61 7.54
CA SER A 66 -23.35 -11.91 7.94
C SER A 66 -23.86 -13.09 7.16
N GLN A 67 -25.16 -13.12 6.94
CA GLN A 67 -25.86 -14.26 6.37
C GLN A 67 -25.76 -14.29 4.85
N GLY A 68 -25.02 -13.35 4.25
CA GLY A 68 -24.89 -13.21 2.80
C GLY A 68 -26.13 -12.62 2.14
N HIS A 69 -27.08 -12.09 2.91
CA HIS A 69 -28.25 -11.40 2.38
C HIS A 69 -27.91 -9.96 2.02
N ARG A 70 -28.54 -9.45 0.96
CA ARG A 70 -28.35 -8.08 0.48
C ARG A 70 -28.74 -7.06 1.56
N ALA A 71 -27.82 -6.15 1.86
CA ALA A 71 -28.11 -4.94 2.63
C ALA A 71 -28.64 -3.85 1.68
N PRO A 72 -29.51 -2.94 2.12
CA PRO A 72 -30.02 -1.83 1.29
C PRO A 72 -28.97 -0.73 1.08
N MET A 73 -27.69 -1.08 0.93
CA MET A 73 -26.57 -0.18 0.74
C MET A 73 -25.89 -0.49 -0.58
N MET A 74 -25.57 0.56 -1.33
CA MET A 74 -24.77 0.48 -2.53
C MET A 74 -23.92 1.73 -2.63
N ASP A 75 -22.65 1.52 -2.96
CA ASP A 75 -21.72 2.59 -3.28
C ASP A 75 -21.44 2.56 -4.78
N MET A 76 -21.32 3.73 -5.39
CA MET A 76 -20.87 3.88 -6.77
C MET A 76 -19.64 4.76 -6.80
N HIS A 77 -18.59 4.29 -7.45
CA HIS A 77 -17.35 5.02 -7.63
C HIS A 77 -17.16 5.33 -9.11
N VAL A 78 -16.89 6.59 -9.42
CA VAL A 78 -16.73 7.08 -10.79
C VAL A 78 -15.34 7.70 -10.94
N ASP A 79 -14.47 7.11 -11.77
CA ASP A 79 -13.18 7.73 -12.11
C ASP A 79 -13.40 8.86 -13.11
N THR A 80 -13.47 10.08 -12.57
CA THR A 80 -13.74 11.31 -13.33
C THR A 80 -12.72 11.60 -14.44
N ARG A 81 -11.55 10.96 -14.44
CA ARG A 81 -10.54 11.12 -15.50
C ARG A 81 -10.86 10.31 -16.76
N GLN A 82 -11.67 9.27 -16.62
CA GLN A 82 -12.00 8.32 -17.68
C GLN A 82 -13.42 8.47 -18.21
N VAL A 83 -14.28 9.22 -17.51
CA VAL A 83 -15.67 9.44 -17.92
C VAL A 83 -15.74 10.14 -19.27
N SER A 84 -16.51 9.55 -20.17
CA SER A 84 -17.00 10.19 -21.40
C SER A 84 -18.52 10.32 -21.31
N PRO A 85 -19.12 11.51 -21.57
CA PRO A 85 -20.57 11.70 -21.51
C PRO A 85 -21.36 10.68 -22.35
N ASP A 86 -20.85 10.34 -23.54
CA ASP A 86 -21.51 9.41 -24.47
C ASP A 86 -21.55 7.95 -23.96
N CYS A 87 -20.65 7.59 -23.04
CA CYS A 87 -20.52 6.22 -22.52
C CYS A 87 -21.05 6.07 -21.09
N LEU A 88 -21.20 7.17 -20.35
CA LEU A 88 -21.49 7.17 -18.91
C LEU A 88 -22.71 6.32 -18.55
N ARG A 89 -23.79 6.43 -19.32
CA ARG A 89 -25.01 5.64 -19.12
C ARG A 89 -24.77 4.15 -19.28
N ALA A 90 -24.04 3.75 -20.31
CA ALA A 90 -23.72 2.33 -20.55
C ALA A 90 -22.80 1.79 -19.45
N ASP A 91 -21.84 2.59 -18.99
CA ASP A 91 -20.92 2.24 -17.90
C ASP A 91 -21.66 2.09 -16.57
N LEU A 92 -22.60 2.99 -16.24
CA LEU A 92 -23.44 2.89 -15.06
C LEU A 92 -24.36 1.66 -15.09
N LEU A 93 -25.00 1.39 -16.23
CA LEU A 93 -25.83 0.18 -16.40
C LEU A 93 -25.02 -1.10 -16.22
N ARG A 94 -23.80 -1.14 -16.79
CA ARG A 94 -22.89 -2.28 -16.64
C ARG A 94 -22.47 -2.46 -15.18
N ALA A 95 -22.06 -1.39 -14.51
CA ALA A 95 -21.70 -1.42 -13.10
C ALA A 95 -22.86 -1.92 -12.20
N LEU A 96 -24.08 -1.42 -12.45
CA LEU A 96 -25.29 -1.86 -11.76
C LEU A 96 -25.61 -3.34 -12.01
N ALA A 97 -25.42 -3.82 -13.25
CA ALA A 97 -25.64 -5.23 -13.57
C ALA A 97 -24.68 -6.14 -12.78
N HIS A 98 -23.42 -5.71 -12.65
CA HIS A 98 -22.40 -6.42 -11.86
C HIS A 98 -22.71 -6.45 -10.36
N ALA A 99 -23.23 -5.35 -9.82
CA ALA A 99 -23.60 -5.27 -8.41
C ALA A 99 -24.85 -6.11 -8.03
N LYS A 100 -25.66 -6.54 -9.00
CA LYS A 100 -26.91 -7.28 -8.75
C LYS A 100 -26.64 -8.74 -8.40
N PRO A 101 -27.42 -9.34 -7.47
CA PRO A 101 -27.37 -10.78 -7.23
C PRO A 101 -27.99 -11.54 -8.42
N GLY A 102 -27.33 -12.61 -8.86
CA GLY A 102 -27.84 -13.47 -9.93
C GLY A 102 -26.78 -13.80 -10.99
N PRO A 103 -27.21 -14.30 -12.18
CA PRO A 103 -26.32 -14.53 -13.31
C PRO A 103 -25.62 -13.22 -13.69
N GLN A 104 -24.31 -13.19 -13.44
CA GLN A 104 -23.47 -12.06 -13.79
C GLN A 104 -23.28 -11.99 -15.32
N PRO A 105 -23.14 -10.79 -15.90
CA PRO A 105 -22.71 -10.66 -17.28
C PRO A 105 -21.42 -11.45 -17.51
N GLN A 106 -21.36 -12.22 -18.59
CA GLN A 106 -20.17 -13.03 -18.94
C GLN A 106 -19.06 -12.18 -19.60
N ASP A 107 -18.89 -10.92 -19.18
CA ASP A 107 -17.88 -10.00 -19.71
C ASP A 107 -16.64 -9.88 -18.82
N ARG A 108 -16.54 -10.70 -17.77
CA ARG A 108 -15.39 -10.79 -16.85
C ARG A 108 -14.93 -12.24 -16.65
N LEU A 109 -13.61 -12.43 -16.58
CA LEU A 109 -12.96 -13.67 -16.14
C LEU A 109 -12.44 -13.49 -14.71
N PRO A 110 -13.12 -14.04 -13.68
CA PRO A 110 -12.61 -14.01 -12.32
C PRO A 110 -11.28 -14.77 -12.22
N LEU A 111 -10.29 -14.19 -11.54
CA LEU A 111 -9.01 -14.83 -11.22
C LEU A 111 -9.03 -15.50 -9.83
N GLU A 112 -9.97 -15.09 -8.99
CA GLU A 112 -10.15 -15.58 -7.62
C GLU A 112 -11.63 -15.47 -7.21
N ASP A 113 -11.97 -15.93 -6.00
CA ASP A 113 -13.26 -15.65 -5.36
C ASP A 113 -13.20 -14.35 -4.56
N PHE A 114 -14.36 -13.85 -4.10
CA PHE A 114 -14.38 -12.72 -3.18
C PHE A 114 -13.72 -13.07 -1.86
N GLN A 115 -12.66 -12.34 -1.52
CA GLN A 115 -11.85 -12.59 -0.34
C GLN A 115 -11.30 -11.28 0.24
N SER A 116 -10.50 -11.42 1.29
CA SER A 116 -9.73 -10.31 1.84
C SER A 116 -8.77 -9.72 0.80
N MET A 117 -8.59 -8.39 0.82
CA MET A 117 -7.63 -7.73 -0.05
C MET A 117 -6.21 -8.19 0.26
N ARG A 118 -5.87 -8.46 1.52
CA ARG A 118 -4.54 -8.94 1.93
C ARG A 118 -4.18 -10.31 1.33
N SER A 119 -5.18 -11.10 0.93
CA SER A 119 -5.02 -12.44 0.37
C SER A 119 -5.26 -12.49 -1.15
N SER A 120 -5.57 -11.35 -1.76
CA SER A 120 -5.82 -11.27 -3.20
C SER A 120 -4.54 -11.53 -4.02
N ILE A 121 -4.71 -12.15 -5.19
CA ILE A 121 -3.70 -12.43 -6.19
C ILE A 121 -2.87 -11.19 -6.61
N VAL A 122 -3.41 -9.98 -6.43
CA VAL A 122 -2.67 -8.73 -6.70
C VAL A 122 -1.42 -8.58 -5.82
N TRP A 123 -1.42 -9.16 -4.60
CA TRP A 123 -0.22 -9.21 -3.75
C TRP A 123 0.79 -10.25 -4.22
N GLU A 124 0.34 -11.36 -4.81
CA GLU A 124 1.24 -12.33 -5.45
C GLU A 124 1.93 -11.71 -6.67
N PHE A 125 1.23 -10.90 -7.46
CA PHE A 125 1.87 -10.08 -8.51
C PHE A 125 2.89 -9.09 -7.93
N ASN A 126 2.58 -8.40 -6.83
CA ASN A 126 3.52 -7.47 -6.18
C ASN A 126 4.76 -8.21 -5.66
N LYS A 127 4.59 -9.40 -5.08
CA LYS A 127 5.69 -10.26 -4.63
C LYS A 127 6.53 -10.78 -5.80
N LEU A 128 5.90 -11.19 -6.90
CA LEU A 128 6.60 -11.57 -8.13
C LEU A 128 7.43 -10.40 -8.66
N TYR A 129 6.87 -9.18 -8.62
CA TYR A 129 7.54 -7.94 -9.02
C TYR A 129 8.88 -7.76 -8.33
N TRP A 130 8.89 -7.74 -7.00
CA TRP A 130 10.12 -7.52 -6.23
C TRP A 130 11.11 -8.69 -6.30
N ASN A 131 10.63 -9.94 -6.45
CA ASN A 131 11.50 -11.09 -6.66
C ASN A 131 12.15 -11.12 -8.05
N ARG A 132 11.51 -10.47 -9.03
CA ARG A 132 11.91 -10.48 -10.46
C ARG A 132 12.08 -9.06 -11.01
N LEU A 133 12.44 -8.11 -10.13
CA LEU A 133 12.52 -6.68 -10.47
C LEU A 133 13.42 -6.44 -11.69
N LYS A 134 14.58 -7.11 -11.72
CA LYS A 134 15.54 -7.02 -12.83
C LYS A 134 14.94 -7.44 -14.17
N ASP A 135 14.11 -8.49 -14.20
CA ASP A 135 13.46 -8.94 -15.44
C ASP A 135 12.46 -7.89 -15.92
N TRP A 136 11.70 -7.30 -14.99
CA TRP A 136 10.74 -6.24 -15.29
C TRP A 136 11.42 -4.95 -15.80
N GLU A 137 12.49 -4.50 -15.15
CA GLU A 137 13.25 -3.31 -15.54
C GLU A 137 13.93 -3.49 -16.91
N THR A 138 14.46 -4.69 -17.18
CA THR A 138 15.06 -5.02 -18.47
C THR A 138 14.02 -4.91 -19.59
N MET A 139 12.81 -5.41 -19.37
CA MET A 139 11.74 -5.35 -20.37
C MET A 139 11.15 -3.94 -20.54
N SER A 140 10.93 -3.23 -19.43
CA SER A 140 10.34 -1.89 -19.46
C SER A 140 11.34 -0.80 -19.91
N GLY A 141 12.65 -1.10 -19.87
CA GLY A 141 13.72 -0.15 -20.16
C GLY A 141 13.85 0.98 -19.14
N ARG A 142 13.18 0.85 -17.98
CA ARG A 142 13.18 1.87 -16.91
C ARG A 142 13.41 1.19 -15.57
N GLY A 143 14.23 1.82 -14.74
CA GLY A 143 14.40 1.39 -13.35
C GLY A 143 13.19 1.73 -12.50
N TYR A 144 12.93 0.96 -11.44
CA TYR A 144 11.86 1.23 -10.47
C TYR A 144 11.89 2.66 -9.94
N GLU A 145 13.07 3.18 -9.58
CA GLU A 145 13.21 4.55 -9.07
C GLU A 145 12.76 5.61 -10.09
N GLN A 146 12.93 5.34 -11.39
CA GLN A 146 12.47 6.22 -12.45
C GLN A 146 10.94 6.19 -12.61
N ALA A 147 10.29 5.11 -12.17
CA ALA A 147 8.83 4.99 -12.16
C ALA A 147 8.19 5.68 -10.94
N LEU A 148 8.96 6.04 -9.91
CA LEU A 148 8.47 6.78 -8.76
C LEU A 148 8.04 8.21 -9.12
N PRO A 149 7.08 8.80 -8.39
CA PRO A 149 6.73 10.21 -8.57
C PRO A 149 7.96 11.11 -8.39
N GLY A 150 8.40 11.77 -9.46
CA GLY A 150 9.60 12.62 -9.46
C GLY A 150 10.87 11.94 -10.03
N GLY A 151 10.79 10.67 -10.45
CA GLY A 151 11.86 9.97 -11.17
C GLY A 151 13.07 9.56 -10.32
N GLN A 152 12.98 9.71 -9.00
CA GLN A 152 13.99 9.31 -8.02
C GLN A 152 13.32 9.02 -6.67
N SER A 153 13.96 8.20 -5.83
CA SER A 153 13.51 7.98 -4.46
C SER A 153 13.79 9.22 -3.59
N ASP A 154 12.76 9.70 -2.86
CA ASP A 154 12.94 10.72 -1.83
C ASP A 154 13.91 10.25 -0.72
N GLY A 155 14.11 8.93 -0.55
CA GLY A 155 15.07 8.38 0.38
C GLY A 155 16.54 8.72 0.05
N HIS A 156 16.83 9.16 -1.18
CA HIS A 156 18.19 9.51 -1.61
C HIS A 156 18.52 11.00 -1.45
N GLN A 157 17.64 11.77 -0.82
CA GLN A 157 17.83 13.21 -0.70
C GLN A 157 19.02 13.53 0.24
N PRO A 158 20.09 14.21 -0.23
CA PRO A 158 21.32 14.37 0.53
C PRO A 158 21.20 15.14 1.85
N GLN A 159 20.37 16.20 1.87
CA GLN A 159 20.08 16.99 3.06
C GLN A 159 19.27 16.17 4.08
N ALA A 160 18.25 15.43 3.64
CA ALA A 160 17.48 14.56 4.52
C ALA A 160 18.36 13.49 5.20
N ILE A 161 19.31 12.93 4.44
CA ILE A 161 20.29 11.98 4.96
C ILE A 161 21.22 12.65 5.97
N ALA A 162 21.73 13.85 5.67
CA ALA A 162 22.59 14.60 6.57
C ALA A 162 21.89 14.95 7.90
N ASP A 163 20.62 15.34 7.84
CA ASP A 163 19.82 15.66 9.02
C ASP A 163 19.54 14.40 9.85
N SER A 164 19.19 13.27 9.21
CA SER A 164 19.05 11.96 9.87
C SER A 164 20.35 11.50 10.57
N VAL A 165 21.51 11.71 9.94
CA VAL A 165 22.82 11.45 10.56
C VAL A 165 23.03 12.36 11.78
N GLY A 166 22.69 13.64 11.67
CA GLY A 166 22.81 14.62 12.76
C GLY A 166 21.93 14.29 13.97
N ASP A 167 20.70 13.84 13.74
CA ASP A 167 19.78 13.40 14.80
C ASP A 167 20.34 12.16 15.53
N PHE A 168 20.76 11.15 14.78
CA PHE A 168 21.34 9.93 15.35
C PHE A 168 22.63 10.22 16.12
N TRP A 169 23.48 11.11 15.58
CA TRP A 169 24.69 11.57 16.24
C TRP A 169 24.43 12.20 17.60
N THR A 170 23.42 13.08 17.65
CA THR A 170 23.02 13.79 18.86
C THR A 170 22.57 12.81 19.93
N LEU A 171 21.85 11.77 19.56
CA LEU A 171 21.47 10.67 20.45
C LEU A 171 22.68 9.94 21.01
N LEU A 172 23.64 9.53 20.18
CA LEU A 172 24.84 8.82 20.65
C LEU A 172 25.67 9.67 21.62
N ARG A 173 25.81 10.96 21.32
CA ARG A 173 26.51 11.92 22.21
C ARG A 173 25.81 12.08 23.55
N ASP A 174 24.48 12.20 23.56
CA ASP A 174 23.70 12.28 24.79
C ASP A 174 23.90 11.02 25.65
N MET A 175 23.85 9.84 25.02
CA MET A 175 24.09 8.57 25.71
C MET A 175 25.53 8.46 26.24
N GLU A 176 26.53 8.88 25.47
CA GLU A 176 27.92 8.88 25.92
C GLU A 176 28.11 9.80 27.13
N SER A 177 27.53 11.00 27.11
CA SER A 177 27.61 11.96 28.23
C SER A 177 27.02 11.41 29.54
N LYS A 178 26.13 10.43 29.44
CA LYS A 178 25.48 9.72 30.56
C LYS A 178 26.14 8.37 30.88
N ASN A 179 27.23 8.01 30.20
CA ASN A 179 27.88 6.68 30.26
C ASN A 179 26.93 5.52 29.91
N GLN A 180 26.00 5.75 28.99
CA GLN A 180 24.98 4.79 28.55
C GLN A 180 25.20 4.27 27.12
N LEU A 181 26.21 4.78 26.40
CA LEU A 181 26.49 4.36 25.03
C LEU A 181 26.96 2.89 24.97
N PRO A 182 26.27 2.00 24.24
CA PRO A 182 26.69 0.61 24.09
C PRO A 182 28.04 0.45 23.39
N GLN A 183 28.70 -0.70 23.60
CA GLN A 183 29.90 -1.06 22.86
C GLN A 183 29.62 -1.30 21.37
N GLU A 184 28.47 -1.91 21.07
CA GLU A 184 27.97 -2.15 19.72
C GLU A 184 26.65 -1.41 19.51
N VAL A 185 26.56 -0.67 18.43
CA VAL A 185 25.40 0.16 18.08
C VAL A 185 24.71 -0.47 16.87
N PHE A 186 23.57 -1.12 17.10
CA PHE A 186 22.84 -1.82 16.05
C PHE A 186 21.91 -0.88 15.27
N LEU A 187 22.01 -0.93 13.95
CA LEU A 187 21.15 -0.25 13.00
C LEU A 187 20.49 -1.29 12.10
N VAL A 188 19.21 -1.13 11.80
CA VAL A 188 18.47 -2.01 10.89
C VAL A 188 17.84 -1.16 9.80
N GLU A 189 18.02 -1.56 8.55
CA GLU A 189 17.21 -1.09 7.43
C GLU A 189 16.29 -2.22 6.95
N ILE A 190 14.98 -1.96 6.98
CA ILE A 190 13.95 -2.89 6.50
C ILE A 190 13.53 -2.45 5.09
N GLY A 191 13.64 -3.35 4.12
CA GLY A 191 13.41 -3.08 2.70
C GLY A 191 14.55 -2.26 2.11
N VAL A 192 15.72 -2.87 1.95
CA VAL A 192 16.97 -2.16 1.59
C VAL A 192 16.95 -1.54 0.18
N GLY A 193 16.14 -2.07 -0.74
CA GLY A 193 16.12 -1.62 -2.13
C GLY A 193 17.52 -1.71 -2.78
N THR A 194 18.00 -0.60 -3.33
CA THR A 194 19.34 -0.50 -3.93
C THR A 194 20.47 -0.33 -2.91
N GLY A 195 20.18 -0.19 -1.61
CA GLY A 195 21.16 0.08 -0.56
C GLY A 195 21.79 1.48 -0.62
N THR A 196 21.46 2.27 -1.64
CA THR A 196 22.04 3.60 -1.87
C THR A 196 21.82 4.54 -0.70
N ARG A 197 20.61 4.55 -0.11
CA ARG A 197 20.35 5.36 1.08
C ARG A 197 21.32 5.05 2.22
N MET A 198 21.47 3.78 2.61
CA MET A 198 22.36 3.41 3.72
C MET A 198 23.83 3.69 3.39
N GLY A 199 24.26 3.45 2.16
CA GLY A 199 25.62 3.81 1.71
C GLY A 199 25.91 5.30 1.94
N LEU A 200 25.01 6.17 1.46
CA LEU A 200 25.12 7.61 1.65
C LEU A 200 25.06 8.02 3.12
N TRP A 201 24.20 7.36 3.92
CA TRP A 201 24.12 7.60 5.36
C TRP A 201 25.42 7.24 6.08
N LEU A 202 26.02 6.08 5.76
CA LEU A 202 27.27 5.61 6.36
C LEU A 202 28.46 6.47 5.95
N ASP A 203 28.53 6.90 4.69
CA ASP A 203 29.53 7.87 4.24
C ASP A 203 29.44 9.17 5.03
N LYS A 204 28.22 9.70 5.18
CA LYS A 204 28.00 10.95 5.89
C LYS A 204 28.28 10.82 7.39
N PHE A 205 27.92 9.70 8.01
CA PHE A 205 28.22 9.41 9.40
C PHE A 205 29.73 9.27 9.63
N ARG A 206 30.44 8.52 8.76
CA ARG A 206 31.90 8.36 8.82
C ARG A 206 32.61 9.71 8.71
N GLN A 207 32.16 10.58 7.80
CA GLN A 207 32.70 11.93 7.65
C GLN A 207 32.52 12.74 8.94
N LEU A 208 31.32 12.71 9.53
CA LEU A 208 31.04 13.43 10.77
C LEU A 208 31.87 12.90 11.94
N ASP A 209 32.06 11.58 12.03
CA ASP A 209 32.89 10.95 13.06
C ASP A 209 34.35 11.32 12.97
N GLN A 210 34.91 11.36 11.77
CA GLN A 210 36.28 11.82 11.54
C GLN A 210 36.46 13.30 11.89
N GLN A 211 35.46 14.14 11.59
CA GLN A 211 35.50 15.57 11.93
C GLN A 211 35.42 15.84 13.43
N ARG A 212 34.77 14.95 14.19
CA ARG A 212 34.50 15.13 15.63
C ARG A 212 35.39 14.27 16.53
N ASP A 213 36.12 13.30 15.96
CA ASP A 213 37.00 12.34 16.65
C ASP A 213 36.32 11.59 17.82
N THR A 214 35.05 11.22 17.67
CA THR A 214 34.28 10.50 18.71
C THR A 214 34.41 8.98 18.64
N LYS A 215 34.85 8.44 17.49
CA LYS A 215 35.06 7.00 17.27
C LYS A 215 33.78 6.18 17.44
N TYR A 216 32.65 6.74 17.02
CA TYR A 216 31.36 6.05 16.99
C TYR A 216 31.22 5.15 15.77
N TYR A 217 31.80 5.52 14.63
CA TYR A 217 31.64 4.77 13.38
C TYR A 217 32.11 3.31 13.48
N PRO A 218 33.24 2.97 14.13
CA PRO A 218 33.66 1.58 14.33
C PRO A 218 32.72 0.75 15.21
N LYS A 219 31.85 1.38 16.01
CA LYS A 219 30.89 0.69 16.90
C LYS A 219 29.63 0.24 16.17
N LEU A 220 29.38 0.74 14.96
CA LEU A 220 28.16 0.46 14.22
C LEU A 220 28.10 -1.02 13.78
N LYS A 221 26.90 -1.59 13.85
CA LYS A 221 26.54 -2.90 13.30
C LYS A 221 25.27 -2.72 12.47
N VAL A 222 25.40 -2.78 11.15
CA VAL A 222 24.33 -2.43 10.22
C VAL A 222 23.73 -3.70 9.63
N LEU A 223 22.42 -3.85 9.75
CA LEU A 223 21.65 -4.98 9.27
C LEU A 223 20.77 -4.52 8.12
N LEU A 224 21.04 -5.03 6.91
CA LEU A 224 20.30 -4.72 5.69
C LEU A 224 19.36 -5.88 5.40
N GLY A 225 18.06 -5.64 5.54
CA GLY A 225 17.02 -6.65 5.44
C GLY A 225 16.11 -6.47 4.23
N ASP A 226 15.86 -7.56 3.52
CA ASP A 226 14.85 -7.66 2.47
C ASP A 226 14.40 -9.11 2.34
N TYR A 227 13.20 -9.38 1.85
CA TYR A 227 12.77 -10.75 1.61
C TYR A 227 13.30 -11.29 0.28
N SER A 228 13.62 -10.40 -0.68
CA SER A 228 14.14 -10.74 -2.00
C SER A 228 15.67 -10.84 -1.96
N LEU A 229 16.19 -12.04 -2.22
CA LEU A 229 17.63 -12.26 -2.38
C LEU A 229 18.22 -11.41 -3.52
N ALA A 230 17.46 -11.23 -4.60
CA ALA A 230 17.87 -10.40 -5.72
C ALA A 230 18.06 -8.92 -5.31
N THR A 231 17.16 -8.41 -4.47
CA THR A 231 17.27 -7.05 -3.91
C THR A 231 18.47 -6.94 -2.97
N LEU A 232 18.69 -7.93 -2.09
CA LEU A 232 19.87 -7.95 -1.22
C LEU A 232 21.18 -7.91 -2.03
N ASP A 233 21.31 -8.72 -3.08
CA ASP A 233 22.52 -8.72 -3.90
C ASP A 233 22.71 -7.41 -4.67
N MET A 234 21.62 -6.81 -5.16
CA MET A 234 21.63 -5.49 -5.79
C MET A 234 22.08 -4.37 -4.82
N SER A 235 21.84 -4.54 -3.52
CA SER A 235 22.19 -3.52 -2.52
C SER A 235 23.68 -3.48 -2.14
N ARG A 236 24.40 -4.60 -2.30
CA ARG A 236 25.80 -4.75 -1.86
C ARG A 236 26.75 -3.70 -2.42
N PRO A 237 26.70 -3.34 -3.72
CA PRO A 237 27.63 -2.36 -4.28
C PRO A 237 27.56 -0.98 -3.61
N ALA A 238 26.37 -0.57 -3.14
CA ALA A 238 26.16 0.74 -2.54
C ALA A 238 26.82 0.91 -1.17
N VAL A 239 27.07 -0.20 -0.46
CA VAL A 239 27.67 -0.20 0.88
C VAL A 239 29.06 -0.86 0.91
N ARG A 240 29.67 -1.09 -0.25
CA ARG A 240 30.94 -1.83 -0.38
C ARG A 240 32.07 -1.28 0.49
N ASP A 241 32.13 0.05 0.64
CA ASP A 241 33.17 0.74 1.42
C ASP A 241 32.92 0.68 2.94
N HIS A 242 31.83 0.03 3.34
CA HIS A 242 31.37 -0.21 4.70
C HIS A 242 31.10 -1.70 4.97
N ALA A 243 31.59 -2.59 4.11
CA ALA A 243 31.23 -4.02 4.13
C ALA A 243 31.51 -4.67 5.49
N ASP A 244 32.58 -4.28 6.19
CA ASP A 244 32.94 -4.81 7.51
C ASP A 244 31.92 -4.48 8.63
N LEU A 245 31.05 -3.49 8.40
CA LEU A 245 29.99 -3.11 9.33
C LEU A 245 28.63 -3.71 8.96
N CYS A 246 28.48 -4.23 7.74
CA CYS A 246 27.20 -4.58 7.15
C CYS A 246 26.96 -6.10 7.15
N SER A 247 25.78 -6.53 7.60
CA SER A 247 25.27 -7.89 7.39
C SER A 247 23.97 -7.83 6.59
N PHE A 248 23.82 -8.75 5.65
CA PHE A 248 22.65 -8.86 4.78
C PHE A 248 21.82 -10.06 5.21
N LEU A 249 20.52 -9.87 5.41
CA LEU A 249 19.64 -10.90 5.93
C LEU A 249 18.34 -10.97 5.16
N VAL A 250 17.85 -12.20 4.97
CA VAL A 250 16.47 -12.41 4.53
C VAL A 250 15.55 -12.02 5.68
N LEU A 251 14.79 -10.96 5.47
CA LEU A 251 13.95 -10.33 6.48
C LEU A 251 12.54 -10.15 5.91
N ASP A 252 11.55 -10.71 6.60
CA ASP A 252 10.14 -10.39 6.34
C ASP A 252 9.82 -9.04 7.00
N ALA A 253 9.46 -8.03 6.19
CA ALA A 253 9.11 -6.71 6.67
C ALA A 253 7.83 -6.70 7.52
N ILE A 254 6.92 -7.67 7.35
CA ILE A 254 5.70 -7.81 8.18
C ILE A 254 6.04 -8.39 9.56
N ASN A 255 7.12 -9.17 9.66
CA ASN A 255 7.55 -9.79 10.92
C ASN A 255 9.08 -9.76 11.09
N PRO A 256 9.68 -8.56 11.26
CA PRO A 256 11.13 -8.44 11.43
C PRO A 256 11.62 -9.13 12.70
N LEU A 257 10.77 -9.20 13.73
CA LEU A 257 11.05 -9.86 15.00
C LEU A 257 11.41 -11.33 14.86
N LYS A 258 10.83 -12.02 13.87
CA LYS A 258 11.10 -13.44 13.62
C LYS A 258 12.59 -13.71 13.37
N SER A 259 13.23 -12.88 12.55
CA SER A 259 14.66 -13.01 12.23
C SER A 259 15.55 -12.26 13.23
N LEU A 260 15.05 -11.20 13.86
CA LEU A 260 15.84 -10.28 14.69
C LEU A 260 15.61 -10.42 16.20
N SER A 261 14.94 -11.47 16.66
CA SER A 261 14.61 -11.67 18.08
C SER A 261 15.80 -11.59 19.05
N PHE A 262 17.01 -11.95 18.62
CA PHE A 262 18.25 -11.84 19.39
C PHE A 262 18.69 -10.39 19.68
N LEU A 263 18.07 -9.41 18.99
CA LEU A 263 18.28 -7.97 19.13
C LEU A 263 17.16 -7.26 19.89
N ARG A 264 16.25 -7.98 20.54
CA ARG A 264 15.26 -7.37 21.42
C ARG A 264 15.91 -6.38 22.38
N TYR A 265 15.41 -5.15 22.37
CA TYR A 265 15.89 -4.02 23.16
C TYR A 265 17.34 -3.57 22.89
N LYS A 266 17.89 -3.84 21.70
CA LYS A 266 19.28 -3.50 21.34
C LYS A 266 19.40 -2.56 20.15
N VAL A 267 18.38 -2.46 19.30
CA VAL A 267 18.47 -1.68 18.06
C VAL A 267 18.32 -0.19 18.36
N MET A 268 19.31 0.61 17.97
CA MET A 268 19.33 2.05 18.22
C MET A 268 18.58 2.84 17.14
N LEU A 269 18.62 2.35 15.89
CA LEU A 269 17.88 2.93 14.77
C LEU A 269 17.31 1.82 13.91
N VAL A 270 16.01 1.83 13.71
CA VAL A 270 15.37 1.12 12.58
C VAL A 270 14.98 2.15 11.55
N HIS A 271 15.33 1.93 10.29
CA HIS A 271 14.99 2.79 9.18
C HIS A 271 14.24 2.01 8.10
N SER A 272 13.27 2.64 7.45
CA SER A 272 12.60 2.09 6.27
C SER A 272 12.09 3.20 5.35
N THR A 273 12.08 2.97 4.03
CA THR A 273 11.57 3.92 3.02
C THR A 273 10.71 3.20 1.99
N ASN A 274 9.48 3.66 1.79
CA ASN A 274 8.51 3.10 0.83
C ASN A 274 8.34 1.58 0.98
N VAL A 275 8.19 1.13 2.23
CA VAL A 275 7.96 -0.28 2.55
C VAL A 275 6.54 -0.47 3.06
N TYR A 276 6.06 0.41 3.93
CA TYR A 276 4.76 0.25 4.57
C TYR A 276 3.63 0.38 3.55
N ASP A 277 3.79 1.26 2.55
CA ASP A 277 2.88 1.33 1.40
C ASP A 277 2.87 0.06 0.54
N ASN A 278 3.94 -0.73 0.57
CA ASN A 278 4.09 -1.98 -0.19
C ASN A 278 3.70 -3.24 0.61
N LEU A 279 3.10 -3.09 1.80
CA LEU A 279 2.66 -4.22 2.61
C LEU A 279 1.16 -4.54 2.42
N PRO A 280 0.76 -5.83 2.57
CA PRO A 280 -0.63 -6.26 2.50
C PRO A 280 -1.57 -5.46 3.40
N ASP A 281 -2.78 -5.23 2.91
CA ASP A 281 -3.72 -4.33 3.57
C ASP A 281 -5.18 -4.79 3.44
N GLU A 282 -6.01 -4.24 4.33
CA GLU A 282 -7.46 -4.39 4.39
C GLU A 282 -8.13 -3.02 4.38
N GLU A 283 -9.29 -2.92 3.75
CA GLU A 283 -10.12 -1.71 3.76
C GLU A 283 -11.43 -1.94 4.49
N VAL A 284 -11.86 -0.93 5.23
CA VAL A 284 -13.13 -0.92 5.97
C VAL A 284 -13.92 0.33 5.57
N VAL A 285 -15.22 0.17 5.45
CA VAL A 285 -16.18 1.27 5.25
C VAL A 285 -17.01 1.43 6.52
N ARG A 286 -17.03 2.65 7.06
CA ARG A 286 -18.03 3.06 8.05
C ARG A 286 -19.19 3.71 7.34
N ARG A 287 -20.41 3.22 7.60
CA ARG A 287 -21.64 3.72 6.97
C ARG A 287 -22.84 3.47 7.87
N ASP A 288 -23.69 4.48 8.06
CA ASP A 288 -24.91 4.38 8.87
C ASP A 288 -24.64 3.82 10.30
N GLY A 289 -23.50 4.18 10.88
CA GLY A 289 -23.07 3.71 12.21
C GLY A 289 -22.56 2.26 12.25
N ARG A 290 -22.50 1.57 11.11
CA ARG A 290 -21.99 0.20 10.97
C ARG A 290 -20.65 0.17 10.28
N LEU A 291 -19.92 -0.92 10.46
CA LEU A 291 -18.69 -1.21 9.75
C LEU A 291 -18.89 -2.33 8.74
N TYR A 292 -18.26 -2.17 7.58
CA TYR A 292 -18.28 -3.12 6.49
C TYR A 292 -16.85 -3.40 6.06
N PHE A 293 -16.51 -4.68 5.95
CA PHE A 293 -15.30 -5.13 5.31
C PHE A 293 -15.42 -5.01 3.79
N VAL A 294 -14.41 -4.45 3.14
CA VAL A 294 -14.29 -4.48 1.69
C VAL A 294 -13.64 -5.80 1.29
N GLN A 295 -14.44 -6.72 0.75
CA GLN A 295 -13.90 -7.90 0.09
C GLN A 295 -13.71 -7.61 -1.39
N VAL A 296 -12.64 -8.18 -1.94
CA VAL A 296 -12.25 -7.96 -3.34
C VAL A 296 -12.23 -9.26 -4.11
N ARG A 297 -12.36 -9.15 -5.43
CA ARG A 297 -12.13 -10.22 -6.39
C ARG A 297 -11.40 -9.67 -7.60
N ALA A 298 -10.18 -10.14 -7.85
CA ALA A 298 -9.46 -9.84 -9.06
C ALA A 298 -10.09 -10.51 -10.28
N TYR A 299 -10.15 -9.78 -11.40
CA TYR A 299 -10.65 -10.29 -12.67
C TYR A 299 -9.96 -9.64 -13.87
N LEU A 300 -10.12 -10.26 -15.04
CA LEU A 300 -9.79 -9.67 -16.34
C LEU A 300 -11.08 -9.40 -17.12
N PRO A 301 -11.25 -8.21 -17.73
CA PRO A 301 -12.30 -8.01 -18.72
C PRO A 301 -12.15 -9.00 -19.87
N VAL A 302 -13.24 -9.60 -20.35
CA VAL A 302 -13.19 -10.64 -21.41
C VAL A 302 -12.60 -10.10 -22.72
N ALA A 303 -12.78 -8.81 -23.00
CA ALA A 303 -12.13 -8.16 -24.14
C ALA A 303 -10.58 -8.19 -24.01
N GLU A 304 -10.05 -7.96 -22.81
CA GLU A 304 -8.62 -8.06 -22.53
C GLU A 304 -8.15 -9.52 -22.55
N VAL A 305 -8.96 -10.46 -22.05
CA VAL A 305 -8.67 -11.89 -22.16
C VAL A 305 -8.52 -12.29 -23.63
N ALA A 306 -9.46 -11.91 -24.50
CA ALA A 306 -9.40 -12.22 -25.93
C ALA A 306 -8.17 -11.60 -26.61
N ARG A 307 -7.87 -10.33 -26.31
CA ARG A 307 -6.71 -9.61 -26.84
C ARG A 307 -5.39 -10.27 -26.43
N ILE A 308 -5.22 -10.56 -25.14
CA ILE A 308 -4.00 -11.16 -24.58
C ILE A 308 -3.87 -12.62 -25.05
N ALA A 309 -4.96 -13.39 -24.99
CA ALA A 309 -5.02 -14.77 -25.51
C ALA A 309 -4.52 -14.85 -26.96
N SER A 310 -5.01 -13.95 -27.82
CA SER A 310 -4.56 -13.89 -29.22
C SER A 310 -3.10 -13.49 -29.35
N ALA A 311 -2.64 -12.48 -28.59
CA ALA A 311 -1.27 -11.98 -28.68
C ALA A 311 -0.22 -13.01 -28.22
N PHE A 312 -0.59 -13.88 -27.28
CA PHE A 312 0.31 -14.87 -26.69
C PHE A 312 0.01 -16.31 -27.13
N GLU A 313 -0.94 -16.51 -28.06
CA GLU A 313 -1.33 -17.83 -28.59
C GLU A 313 -1.83 -18.79 -27.49
N ILE A 314 -2.52 -18.24 -26.49
CA ILE A 314 -3.07 -18.96 -25.34
C ILE A 314 -4.57 -19.15 -25.55
N PRO A 315 -5.11 -20.38 -25.45
CA PRO A 315 -6.56 -20.59 -25.41
C PRO A 315 -7.20 -19.82 -24.25
N GLY A 316 -8.29 -19.08 -24.51
CA GLY A 316 -8.90 -18.20 -23.50
C GLY A 316 -9.36 -18.93 -22.23
N ASP A 317 -9.80 -20.18 -22.36
CA ASP A 317 -10.18 -21.07 -21.25
C ASP A 317 -8.99 -21.50 -20.37
N ARG A 318 -7.76 -21.39 -20.88
CA ARG A 318 -6.52 -21.69 -20.15
C ARG A 318 -5.91 -20.46 -19.47
N MET A 319 -6.45 -19.26 -19.68
CA MET A 319 -5.87 -18.01 -19.20
C MET A 319 -5.52 -18.05 -17.70
N ARG A 320 -6.45 -18.50 -16.84
CA ARG A 320 -6.21 -18.59 -15.38
C ARG A 320 -5.01 -19.50 -15.07
N SER A 321 -4.97 -20.70 -15.63
CA SER A 321 -3.86 -21.65 -15.41
C SER A 321 -2.50 -21.11 -15.87
N GLN A 322 -2.47 -20.26 -16.90
CA GLN A 322 -1.23 -19.62 -17.35
C GLN A 322 -0.78 -18.51 -16.41
N ILE A 323 -1.73 -17.77 -15.82
CA ILE A 323 -1.44 -16.78 -14.77
C ILE A 323 -0.88 -17.47 -13.52
N ASP A 324 -1.42 -18.63 -13.13
CA ASP A 324 -0.92 -19.39 -11.99
C ASP A 324 0.56 -19.81 -12.21
N ARG A 325 0.87 -20.38 -13.38
CA ARG A 325 2.27 -20.73 -13.76
C ARG A 325 3.19 -19.51 -13.81
N LEU A 326 2.68 -18.38 -14.28
CA LEU A 326 3.42 -17.12 -14.28
C LEU A 326 3.79 -16.69 -12.86
N LEU A 327 2.84 -16.76 -11.90
CA LEU A 327 3.06 -16.37 -10.51
C LEU A 327 4.03 -17.30 -9.78
N GLU A 328 4.11 -18.57 -10.20
CA GLU A 328 5.15 -19.51 -9.78
C GLU A 328 6.54 -19.19 -10.37
N GLY A 329 6.61 -18.23 -11.30
CA GLY A 329 7.84 -17.74 -11.91
C GLY A 329 8.28 -18.50 -13.16
N HIS A 330 7.38 -19.27 -13.79
CA HIS A 330 7.66 -20.06 -14.99
C HIS A 330 7.52 -19.24 -16.29
N PHE A 331 8.36 -18.21 -16.45
CA PHE A 331 8.32 -17.32 -17.62
C PHE A 331 8.67 -18.04 -18.93
N GLU A 332 9.50 -19.07 -18.86
CA GLU A 332 9.98 -19.84 -20.02
C GLU A 332 8.87 -20.66 -20.69
N ASP A 333 7.78 -20.95 -19.97
CA ASP A 333 6.62 -21.69 -20.51
C ASP A 333 5.91 -20.93 -21.64
N PHE A 334 6.17 -19.63 -21.75
CA PHE A 334 5.65 -18.77 -22.80
C PHE A 334 6.54 -18.75 -24.06
N GLY A 335 7.50 -19.69 -24.17
CA GLY A 335 8.42 -19.86 -25.29
C GLY A 335 9.74 -19.10 -25.13
N SER A 336 9.75 -18.01 -24.36
CA SER A 336 10.98 -17.35 -23.90
C SER A 336 10.69 -16.56 -22.63
N ARG A 337 11.75 -16.31 -21.83
CA ARG A 337 11.66 -15.47 -20.62
C ARG A 337 11.10 -14.09 -20.93
N GLU A 338 11.56 -13.47 -22.00
CA GLU A 338 11.09 -12.16 -22.48
C GLU A 338 9.58 -12.18 -22.81
N ARG A 339 9.11 -13.23 -23.49
CA ARG A 339 7.68 -13.37 -23.80
C ARG A 339 6.85 -13.57 -22.54
N GLY A 340 7.35 -14.33 -21.56
CA GLY A 340 6.70 -14.48 -20.24
C GLY A 340 6.60 -13.16 -19.47
N VAL A 341 7.64 -12.33 -19.48
CA VAL A 341 7.62 -11.00 -18.83
C VAL A 341 6.66 -10.05 -19.55
N ASN A 342 6.60 -10.07 -20.88
CA ASN A 342 5.61 -9.29 -21.64
C ASN A 342 4.18 -9.74 -21.34
N PHE A 343 3.94 -11.05 -21.24
CA PHE A 343 2.63 -11.58 -20.83
C PHE A 343 2.22 -11.04 -19.46
N TRP A 344 3.15 -11.09 -18.49
CA TRP A 344 2.93 -10.54 -17.17
C TRP A 344 2.60 -9.04 -17.18
N GLN A 345 3.34 -8.23 -17.93
CA GLN A 345 3.06 -6.79 -18.04
C GLN A 345 1.65 -6.50 -18.57
N GLU A 346 1.21 -7.26 -19.57
CA GLU A 346 -0.13 -7.13 -20.15
C GLU A 346 -1.23 -7.56 -19.18
N ILE A 347 -1.03 -8.68 -18.46
CA ILE A 347 -1.95 -9.13 -17.40
C ILE A 347 -2.02 -8.11 -16.28
N TRP A 348 -0.87 -7.63 -15.79
CA TRP A 348 -0.81 -6.61 -14.76
C TRP A 348 -1.58 -5.37 -15.22
N LYS A 349 -1.37 -4.87 -16.44
CA LYS A 349 -2.13 -3.71 -16.94
C LYS A 349 -3.65 -3.97 -16.98
N ALA A 350 -4.06 -5.17 -17.37
CA ALA A 350 -5.46 -5.52 -17.58
C ALA A 350 -6.23 -5.85 -16.29
N VAL A 351 -5.57 -6.34 -15.22
CA VAL A 351 -6.28 -6.78 -14.00
C VAL A 351 -7.08 -5.65 -13.36
N ARG A 352 -8.29 -5.97 -12.92
CA ARG A 352 -9.21 -5.08 -12.19
C ARG A 352 -9.67 -5.76 -10.90
N LEU A 353 -10.16 -4.94 -9.97
CA LEU A 353 -10.73 -5.41 -8.71
C LEU A 353 -12.23 -5.10 -8.71
N GLU A 354 -13.00 -6.13 -8.45
CA GLU A 354 -14.41 -6.02 -8.09
C GLU A 354 -14.52 -6.03 -6.56
N GLU A 355 -15.48 -5.29 -6.01
CA GLU A 355 -15.64 -5.12 -4.58
C GLU A 355 -17.03 -5.57 -4.11
N ARG A 356 -17.13 -6.04 -2.87
CA ARG A 356 -18.38 -6.14 -2.12
C ARG A 356 -18.18 -5.72 -0.67
N LEU A 357 -19.23 -5.17 -0.06
CA LEU A 357 -19.20 -4.74 1.34
C LEU A 357 -19.88 -5.80 2.21
N VAL A 358 -19.16 -6.33 3.21
CA VAL A 358 -19.69 -7.35 4.13
C VAL A 358 -19.69 -6.79 5.55
N GLN A 359 -20.85 -6.76 6.22
CA GLN A 359 -20.98 -6.19 7.56
C GLN A 359 -20.07 -6.91 8.59
N LEU A 360 -19.42 -6.15 9.48
CA LEU A 360 -18.44 -6.69 10.45
C LEU A 360 -19.05 -7.38 11.68
N GLU A 361 -20.24 -7.00 12.16
CA GLU A 361 -20.92 -7.54 13.37
C GLU A 361 -21.24 -9.05 13.31
N ASP A 362 -20.71 -9.70 12.30
CA ASP A 362 -21.32 -10.69 11.46
C ASP A 362 -20.22 -11.58 10.82
N LEU A 363 -18.94 -11.22 11.00
CA LEU A 363 -17.76 -11.98 10.61
C LEU A 363 -17.10 -12.56 11.88
N PRO A 364 -17.36 -13.84 12.24
CA PRO A 364 -16.79 -14.45 13.44
C PRO A 364 -15.25 -14.50 13.46
N GLU A 365 -14.60 -14.30 12.32
CA GLU A 365 -13.14 -14.37 12.15
C GLU A 365 -12.61 -13.17 11.34
N PHE A 366 -13.08 -11.95 11.61
CA PHE A 366 -12.46 -10.79 10.95
C PHE A 366 -10.95 -10.74 11.29
N PRO A 367 -10.06 -10.74 10.28
CA PRO A 367 -8.62 -10.91 10.50
C PRO A 367 -7.97 -9.57 10.88
N PHE A 368 -8.35 -9.03 12.05
CA PHE A 368 -7.72 -7.81 12.58
C PHE A 368 -6.19 -8.00 12.64
N PRO A 369 -5.40 -7.01 12.21
CA PRO A 369 -3.96 -7.05 12.35
C PRO A 369 -3.55 -7.07 13.82
N GLU A 370 -2.37 -7.65 14.10
CA GLU A 370 -1.81 -7.68 15.44
C GLU A 370 -1.75 -6.26 16.05
N GLY A 371 -2.21 -6.13 17.30
CA GLY A 371 -2.31 -4.85 18.00
C GLY A 371 -3.70 -4.21 17.91
N LEU A 372 -4.53 -4.58 16.93
CA LEU A 372 -5.89 -4.09 16.75
C LEU A 372 -6.93 -5.18 17.08
N ASP A 373 -8.06 -4.75 17.62
CA ASP A 373 -9.26 -5.56 17.83
C ASP A 373 -10.49 -4.67 17.61
N ALA A 374 -11.68 -5.27 17.58
CA ALA A 374 -12.93 -4.54 17.33
C ALA A 374 -13.15 -3.39 18.33
N GLY A 375 -12.90 -3.62 19.62
CA GLY A 375 -13.11 -2.61 20.66
C GLY A 375 -12.17 -1.41 20.51
N LYS A 376 -10.88 -1.66 20.23
CA LYS A 376 -9.91 -0.58 19.94
C LYS A 376 -10.28 0.18 18.67
N LEU A 377 -10.74 -0.51 17.63
CA LEU A 377 -11.19 0.15 16.41
C LEU A 377 -12.41 1.04 16.70
N GLU A 378 -13.39 0.53 17.44
CA GLU A 378 -14.57 1.30 17.87
C GLU A 378 -14.18 2.55 18.68
N ASP A 379 -13.30 2.41 19.67
CA ASP A 379 -12.76 3.53 20.46
C ASP A 379 -12.18 4.63 19.57
N MET A 380 -11.31 4.25 18.63
CA MET A 380 -10.68 5.19 17.69
C MET A 380 -11.73 5.88 16.80
N LEU A 381 -12.77 5.15 16.42
CA LEU A 381 -13.82 5.66 15.54
C LEU A 381 -14.85 6.54 16.26
N GLN A 382 -14.84 6.66 17.59
CA GLN A 382 -15.78 7.52 18.32
C GLN A 382 -15.72 8.98 17.86
N GLN A 383 -14.51 9.47 17.57
CA GLN A 383 -14.27 10.84 17.09
C GLN A 383 -14.13 10.93 15.56
N ALA A 384 -14.17 9.79 14.87
CA ALA A 384 -14.04 9.72 13.43
C ALA A 384 -15.36 10.11 12.73
N PRO A 385 -15.29 10.47 11.44
CA PRO A 385 -16.48 10.75 10.64
C PRO A 385 -17.51 9.61 10.63
N ALA A 386 -18.77 9.93 10.38
CA ALA A 386 -19.83 8.92 10.31
C ALA A 386 -19.72 8.02 9.07
N ASP A 387 -19.36 8.60 7.91
CA ASP A 387 -19.39 7.92 6.62
C ASP A 387 -18.09 8.09 5.83
N PHE A 388 -17.24 7.07 5.82
CA PHE A 388 -15.97 7.09 5.09
C PHE A 388 -15.39 5.68 4.92
N ARG A 389 -14.47 5.54 3.96
CA ARG A 389 -13.66 4.34 3.69
C ARG A 389 -12.24 4.60 4.16
N PHE A 390 -11.61 3.63 4.80
CA PHE A 390 -10.25 3.77 5.32
C PHE A 390 -9.48 2.44 5.30
N HIS A 391 -8.16 2.55 5.33
CA HIS A 391 -7.23 1.42 5.42
C HIS A 391 -7.02 0.99 6.87
N LEU A 392 -6.93 -0.31 7.13
CA LEU A 392 -6.41 -0.83 8.40
C LEU A 392 -4.88 -0.87 8.43
N SER A 393 -4.25 -0.73 7.27
CA SER A 393 -2.80 -0.82 7.07
C SER A 393 -2.21 -2.06 7.73
N SER A 394 -2.86 -3.20 7.53
CA SER A 394 -2.66 -4.43 8.32
C SER A 394 -1.19 -4.85 8.39
N GLY A 395 -0.51 -4.96 7.24
CA GLY A 395 0.89 -5.33 7.19
C GLY A 395 1.82 -4.28 7.80
N ALA A 396 1.55 -2.99 7.62
CA ALA A 396 2.30 -1.90 8.24
C ALA A 396 2.14 -1.86 9.76
N LEU A 397 0.94 -2.12 10.26
CA LEU A 397 0.67 -2.20 11.70
C LEU A 397 1.37 -3.41 12.32
N GLU A 398 1.27 -4.59 11.70
CA GLU A 398 1.99 -5.78 12.13
C GLU A 398 3.52 -5.55 12.12
N SER A 399 4.04 -4.93 11.06
CA SER A 399 5.45 -4.55 10.96
C SER A 399 5.87 -3.64 12.12
N LEU A 400 5.09 -2.59 12.38
CA LEU A 400 5.34 -1.64 13.47
C LEU A 400 5.36 -2.35 14.83
N VAL A 401 4.28 -3.05 15.19
CA VAL A 401 4.13 -3.72 16.48
C VAL A 401 5.26 -4.74 16.72
N ARG A 402 5.71 -5.43 15.68
CA ARG A 402 6.81 -6.41 15.78
C ARG A 402 8.20 -5.76 15.73
N THR A 403 8.32 -4.53 15.24
CA THR A 403 9.57 -3.77 15.24
C THR A 403 9.82 -3.10 16.60
N LEU A 404 8.79 -2.54 17.24
CA LEU A 404 8.94 -1.79 18.50
C LEU A 404 9.74 -2.55 19.60
N PRO A 405 9.55 -3.87 19.83
CA PRO A 405 10.33 -4.63 20.82
C PRO A 405 11.81 -4.83 20.49
N LEU A 406 12.25 -4.52 19.26
CA LEU A 406 13.67 -4.53 18.88
C LEU A 406 14.40 -3.28 19.39
N LEU A 407 13.68 -2.19 19.56
CA LEU A 407 14.26 -0.89 19.89
C LEU A 407 14.86 -0.89 21.30
N HIS A 408 16.11 -0.47 21.39
CA HIS A 408 16.73 -0.05 22.63
C HIS A 408 15.85 1.01 23.32
N PRO A 409 15.83 1.14 24.67
CA PRO A 409 15.01 2.15 25.35
C PRO A 409 15.22 3.60 24.89
N ARG A 410 16.41 3.91 24.35
CA ARG A 410 16.76 5.20 23.75
C ARG A 410 16.74 5.20 22.21
N GLY A 411 16.50 4.05 21.60
CA GLY A 411 16.45 3.89 20.15
C GLY A 411 15.12 4.34 19.57
N TYR A 412 15.09 4.51 18.26
CA TYR A 412 13.91 4.96 17.53
C TYR A 412 13.72 4.26 16.19
N LEU A 413 12.49 4.27 15.71
CA LEU A 413 12.13 3.86 14.35
C LEU A 413 11.83 5.11 13.52
N GLN A 414 12.37 5.16 12.31
CA GLN A 414 12.11 6.17 11.29
C GLN A 414 11.56 5.49 10.03
N VAL A 415 10.32 5.79 9.65
CA VAL A 415 9.71 5.27 8.41
C VAL A 415 9.32 6.42 7.50
N GLN A 416 9.86 6.44 6.30
CA GLN A 416 9.52 7.41 5.27
C GLN A 416 8.53 6.80 4.28
N ASP A 417 7.28 7.28 4.28
CA ASP A 417 6.20 6.66 3.51
C ASP A 417 5.03 7.63 3.23
N ILE A 418 3.99 7.17 2.54
CA ILE A 418 2.77 7.94 2.26
C ILE A 418 1.68 7.73 3.32
N PHE A 419 1.72 8.56 4.37
CA PHE A 419 0.82 8.46 5.50
C PHE A 419 -0.44 9.32 5.38
N VAL A 420 -1.57 8.75 5.80
CA VAL A 420 -2.77 9.45 6.22
C VAL A 420 -2.67 9.70 7.73
N THR A 421 -2.31 10.93 8.11
CA THR A 421 -1.98 11.28 9.50
C THR A 421 -3.18 11.74 10.33
N ASP A 422 -4.31 11.99 9.68
CA ASP A 422 -5.61 12.30 10.29
C ASP A 422 -6.70 11.55 9.54
N ILE A 423 -7.53 10.82 10.29
CA ILE A 423 -8.62 10.00 9.73
C ILE A 423 -9.64 10.82 8.94
N ASN A 424 -9.77 12.12 9.22
CA ASN A 424 -10.64 13.01 8.45
C ASN A 424 -10.18 13.20 7.00
N GLN A 425 -8.90 12.99 6.70
CA GLN A 425 -8.37 13.10 5.34
C GLN A 425 -9.05 12.11 4.38
N TYR A 426 -9.44 10.93 4.87
CA TYR A 426 -10.18 9.93 4.08
C TYR A 426 -11.50 10.42 3.50
N ARG A 427 -12.06 11.53 3.99
CA ARG A 427 -13.27 12.16 3.41
C ARG A 427 -13.00 13.07 2.22
N LEU A 428 -11.75 13.48 2.04
CA LEU A 428 -11.37 14.61 1.19
C LEU A 428 -10.59 14.18 -0.05
N GLY A 429 -10.33 12.88 -0.22
CA GLY A 429 -9.51 12.39 -1.33
C GLY A 429 -9.60 10.89 -1.53
N PHE A 430 -9.03 10.45 -2.65
CA PHE A 430 -8.93 9.03 -2.97
C PHE A 430 -7.65 8.43 -2.38
N PHE A 431 -7.82 7.50 -1.44
CA PHE A 431 -6.72 6.82 -0.76
C PHE A 431 -6.60 5.34 -1.12
N GLY A 432 -7.42 4.81 -2.03
CA GLY A 432 -7.42 3.38 -2.38
C GLY A 432 -6.14 2.87 -3.04
N PRO A 433 -6.07 1.56 -3.33
CA PRO A 433 -4.87 0.89 -3.83
C PRO A 433 -4.36 1.49 -5.13
N GLY A 434 -3.07 1.80 -5.14
CA GLY A 434 -2.33 2.35 -6.26
C GLY A 434 -1.69 1.29 -7.12
N LYS A 435 -1.87 1.42 -8.44
CA LYS A 435 -1.30 0.50 -9.42
C LYS A 435 -0.17 1.18 -10.18
N LEU A 436 1.07 0.86 -9.82
CA LEU A 436 2.27 1.34 -10.49
C LEU A 436 2.69 0.43 -11.65
N GLU A 437 3.83 0.73 -12.26
CA GLU A 437 4.46 -0.11 -13.29
C GLU A 437 5.00 -1.41 -12.65
N GLY A 438 4.10 -2.36 -12.39
CA GLY A 438 4.39 -3.71 -11.88
C GLY A 438 4.21 -3.91 -10.38
N SER A 439 4.10 -2.82 -9.62
CA SER A 439 3.97 -2.84 -8.15
C SER A 439 2.64 -2.26 -7.68
N LEU A 440 2.18 -2.76 -6.54
CA LEU A 440 1.03 -2.29 -5.77
C LEU A 440 1.53 -1.41 -4.62
N LEU A 441 0.84 -0.30 -4.37
CA LEU A 441 1.04 0.51 -3.17
C LEU A 441 -0.29 0.87 -2.51
N ASN A 442 -0.27 1.11 -1.21
CA ASN A 442 -1.40 1.61 -0.43
C ASN A 442 -1.00 2.84 0.37
N TRP A 443 -1.97 3.69 0.65
CA TRP A 443 -1.78 4.71 1.67
C TRP A 443 -1.77 4.07 3.06
N VAL A 444 -0.87 4.55 3.91
CA VAL A 444 -0.71 4.00 5.27
C VAL A 444 -1.51 4.84 6.26
N ASN A 445 -2.42 4.22 7.00
CA ASN A 445 -3.21 4.86 8.04
C ASN A 445 -2.34 5.20 9.26
N GLY A 446 -1.62 6.30 9.17
CA GLY A 446 -0.74 6.81 10.22
C GLY A 446 -1.49 7.14 11.52
N ALA A 447 -2.75 7.58 11.44
CA ALA A 447 -3.57 7.82 12.61
C ALA A 447 -3.79 6.53 13.43
N LEU A 448 -4.09 5.42 12.74
CA LEU A 448 -4.24 4.11 13.38
C LEU A 448 -2.91 3.56 13.92
N LEU A 449 -1.82 3.68 13.15
CA LEU A 449 -0.48 3.28 13.60
C LEU A 449 -0.09 4.00 14.89
N LYS A 450 -0.36 5.31 14.96
CA LYS A 450 -0.13 6.13 16.15
C LYS A 450 -0.94 5.64 17.35
N GLU A 451 -2.24 5.44 17.20
CA GLU A 451 -3.11 4.97 18.29
C GLU A 451 -2.62 3.63 18.87
N VAL A 452 -2.27 2.66 18.01
CA VAL A 452 -1.77 1.35 18.46
C VAL A 452 -0.41 1.46 19.15
N ALA A 453 0.52 2.25 18.61
CA ALA A 453 1.84 2.43 19.20
C ALA A 453 1.77 3.18 20.55
N GLU A 454 0.89 4.17 20.69
CA GLU A 454 0.69 4.90 21.94
C GLU A 454 0.16 4.02 23.05
N ARG A 455 -0.78 3.11 22.73
CA ARG A 455 -1.26 2.07 23.67
C ARG A 455 -0.15 1.07 24.02
N ALA A 456 0.84 0.88 23.14
CA ALA A 456 2.03 0.08 23.41
C ALA A 456 3.14 0.84 24.18
N GLY A 457 2.92 2.11 24.55
CA GLY A 457 3.88 2.90 25.32
C GLY A 457 4.92 3.65 24.49
N TYR A 458 4.61 3.97 23.23
CA TYR A 458 5.48 4.73 22.33
C TYR A 458 4.79 6.00 21.84
N ASP A 459 5.52 7.11 21.80
CA ASP A 459 5.08 8.31 21.10
C ASP A 459 5.34 8.17 19.62
N VAL A 460 4.37 8.60 18.79
CA VAL A 460 4.48 8.61 17.34
C VAL A 460 4.23 10.01 16.80
N HIS A 461 5.18 10.47 15.99
CA HIS A 461 5.12 11.78 15.34
C HIS A 461 5.27 11.63 13.83
N PHE A 462 4.53 12.45 13.09
CA PHE A 462 4.64 12.55 11.64
C PHE A 462 5.16 13.93 11.25
N ALA A 463 6.21 13.96 10.43
CA ALA A 463 6.74 15.18 9.84
C ALA A 463 6.61 15.13 8.31
N PRO A 464 6.08 16.17 7.64
CA PRO A 464 6.08 16.23 6.19
C PRO A 464 7.50 16.16 5.60
N PHE A 465 7.67 15.45 4.49
CA PHE A 465 8.95 15.40 3.77
C PHE A 465 9.19 16.72 3.01
N HIS A 466 9.79 17.69 3.69
CA HIS A 466 9.93 19.06 3.19
C HIS A 466 11.08 19.28 2.19
N TYR A 467 11.93 18.27 1.98
CA TYR A 467 13.09 18.36 1.08
C TYR A 467 12.72 18.31 -0.41
N ARG A 468 11.47 17.93 -0.74
CA ARG A 468 10.92 17.98 -2.10
C ARG A 468 9.57 18.67 -2.11
N LYS A 469 9.48 19.75 -2.88
CA LYS A 469 8.23 20.51 -3.06
C LYS A 469 7.13 19.61 -3.62
N GLY A 470 5.99 19.57 -2.92
CA GLY A 470 4.81 18.79 -3.35
C GLY A 470 4.92 17.29 -3.09
N SER A 471 5.92 16.82 -2.33
CA SER A 471 5.95 15.42 -1.88
C SER A 471 4.74 15.12 -0.99
N ARG A 472 4.15 13.94 -1.19
CA ARG A 472 3.11 13.37 -0.33
C ARG A 472 3.69 12.49 0.77
N THR A 473 5.00 12.25 0.71
CA THR A 473 5.72 11.46 1.70
C THR A 473 5.81 12.22 3.02
N SER A 474 5.69 11.49 4.11
CA SER A 474 5.95 11.96 5.47
C SER A 474 6.88 10.98 6.17
N ILE A 475 7.50 11.44 7.24
CA ILE A 475 8.38 10.62 8.07
C ILE A 475 7.68 10.38 9.40
N LEU A 476 7.45 9.11 9.72
CA LEU A 476 7.03 8.61 11.02
C LEU A 476 8.28 8.44 11.90
N TYR A 477 8.23 9.01 13.11
CA TYR A 477 9.22 8.81 14.16
C TYR A 477 8.55 8.16 15.36
N THR A 478 9.19 7.15 15.96
CA THR A 478 8.72 6.59 17.24
C THR A 478 9.79 6.65 18.32
N THR A 479 9.38 7.01 19.53
CA THR A 479 10.22 6.95 20.73
C THR A 479 9.43 6.31 21.87
N ARG A 480 10.11 5.58 22.75
CA ARG A 480 9.44 5.02 23.93
C ARG A 480 9.07 6.15 24.90
N ARG A 481 7.84 6.12 25.45
CA ARG A 481 7.41 7.05 26.52
C ARG A 481 8.28 6.83 27.76
N GLU A 482 8.74 7.93 28.36
CA GLU A 482 9.50 7.91 29.63
C GLU A 482 8.64 7.55 30.84
#